data_AF-A0A4P9YER7-F1
#
_entry.id   AF-A0A4P9YER7-F1
#
_cell.length_a   1.000
_cell.length_b   1.000
_cell.length_c   1.000
_cell.angle_alpha   90.00
_cell.angle_beta   90.00
_cell.angle_gamma   90.00
#
_symmetry.space_group_name_H-M   'P 1'
#
loop_
_entity.id
_entity.type
_entity.pdbx_description
1 polymer ?
#
loop_
_entity_poly.entity_id
_entity_poly.type
_entity_poly.pdbx_seq_one_letter_code
_entity_poly.pdbx_strand_id
1 'polypeptide(L)'
;MRQKENALKQVIKLSCKSKQYERIVSLYTLLLSYANAVTRNVAEKGINTVLDVLSSTSELKLMEQCYEITLKYLEKMNNERLWFKTNTKLAKLLLDRKELNKVSKIVKALRSACKDSQGIDDHQRKGTQWMEIYALETQLYSETKNYKKLKQVYDDFLKIKSAIPHPRIVGIIRECGGKMHMKMGKYEEAHKNFFEAFK
;
A
#
# COMPACT_ATOMS: atom_id res chain seq x y z
N MET A 1 2.68 28.62 13.70
CA MET A 1 2.21 27.58 12.74
C MET A 1 2.20 26.17 13.34
N ARG A 2 3.30 25.67 13.95
CA ARG A 2 3.34 24.35 14.62
C ARG A 2 2.24 24.07 15.67
N GLN A 3 1.88 25.06 16.50
CA GLN A 3 0.83 24.89 17.52
C GLN A 3 -0.56 24.66 16.91
N LYS A 4 -0.89 25.31 15.78
CA LYS A 4 -2.17 25.11 15.08
C LYS A 4 -2.27 23.71 14.48
N GLU A 5 -1.17 23.18 13.95
CA GLU A 5 -1.10 21.81 13.41
C GLU A 5 -1.31 20.74 14.51
N ASN A 6 -0.72 20.95 15.69
CA ASN A 6 -0.91 20.05 16.83
C ASN A 6 -2.34 20.10 17.39
N ALA A 7 -2.94 21.29 17.45
CA ALA A 7 -4.34 21.46 17.82
C ALA A 7 -5.27 20.72 16.83
N LEU A 8 -5.04 20.87 15.52
CA LEU A 8 -5.80 20.17 14.48
C LEU A 8 -5.70 18.64 14.61
N LYS A 9 -4.50 18.11 14.89
CA LYS A 9 -4.33 16.67 15.14
C LYS A 9 -5.14 16.19 16.35
N GLN A 10 -5.18 16.97 17.44
CA GLN A 10 -5.98 16.62 18.61
C GLN A 10 -7.49 16.71 18.33
N VAL A 11 -7.94 17.72 17.60
CA VAL A 11 -9.34 17.86 17.20
C VAL A 11 -9.78 16.72 16.29
N ILE A 12 -8.92 16.25 15.36
CA ILE A 12 -9.19 15.06 14.54
C ILE A 12 -9.30 13.81 15.42
N LYS A 13 -8.39 13.60 16.38
CA LYS A 13 -8.46 12.48 17.33
C LYS A 13 -9.75 12.49 18.16
N LEU A 14 -10.16 13.66 18.66
CA LEU A 14 -11.41 13.81 19.41
C LEU A 14 -12.64 13.59 18.51
N SER A 15 -12.63 14.11 17.28
CA SER A 15 -13.73 13.94 16.32
C SER A 15 -13.89 12.49 15.86
N CYS A 16 -12.79 11.72 15.80
CA CYS A 16 -12.83 10.27 15.56
C CYS A 16 -13.54 9.53 16.71
N LYS A 17 -13.30 9.93 17.97
CA LYS A 17 -14.03 9.35 19.12
C LYS A 17 -15.51 9.71 19.12
N SER A 18 -15.85 10.91 18.64
CA SER A 18 -17.23 11.40 18.56
C SER A 18 -17.98 11.00 17.28
N LYS A 19 -17.40 10.16 16.41
CA LYS A 19 -17.99 9.68 15.14
C LYS A 19 -18.46 10.80 14.18
N GLN A 20 -17.86 11.99 14.23
CA GLN A 20 -18.23 13.11 13.36
C GLN A 20 -17.48 13.04 12.02
N TYR A 21 -17.88 12.12 11.15
CA TYR A 21 -17.15 11.74 9.95
C TYR A 21 -17.00 12.88 8.91
N GLU A 22 -18.06 13.65 8.65
CA GLU A 22 -18.00 14.79 7.73
C GLU A 22 -17.01 15.86 8.23
N ARG A 23 -17.02 16.12 9.53
CA ARG A 23 -16.11 17.08 10.16
C ARG A 23 -14.66 16.63 10.08
N ILE A 24 -14.38 15.33 10.17
CA ILE A 24 -13.04 14.77 10.00
C ILE A 24 -12.52 15.03 8.59
N VAL A 25 -13.34 14.83 7.55
CA VAL A 25 -12.94 15.09 6.16
C VAL A 25 -12.62 16.58 5.95
N SER A 26 -13.47 17.48 6.46
CA SER A 26 -13.24 18.93 6.35
C SER A 26 -11.97 19.37 7.10
N LEU A 27 -11.76 18.88 8.32
CA LEU A 27 -10.57 19.16 9.12
C LEU A 27 -9.30 18.58 8.48
N TYR A 28 -9.40 17.41 7.87
CA TYR A 28 -8.28 16.78 7.18
C TYR A 28 -7.90 17.56 5.91
N THR A 29 -8.88 18.01 5.14
CA THR A 29 -8.66 18.87 3.97
C THR A 29 -8.01 20.19 4.38
N LEU A 30 -8.45 20.78 5.49
CA LEU A 30 -7.84 21.97 6.06
C LEU A 30 -6.39 21.71 6.50
N LEU A 31 -6.11 20.57 7.13
CA LEU A 31 -4.74 20.17 7.50
C LEU A 31 -3.83 20.05 6.27
N LEU A 32 -4.32 19.46 5.18
CA LEU A 32 -3.58 19.37 3.92
C LEU A 32 -3.33 20.75 3.28
N SER A 33 -4.26 21.70 3.43
CA SER A 33 -4.03 23.07 2.97
C SER A 33 -2.88 23.74 3.74
N TYR A 34 -2.78 23.52 5.05
CA TYR A 34 -1.66 23.98 5.86
C TYR A 34 -0.38 23.20 5.59
N ALA A 35 -0.49 21.94 5.17
CA ALA A 35 0.64 21.11 4.81
C ALA A 35 1.46 21.72 3.64
N ASN A 36 0.82 22.50 2.75
CA ASN A 36 1.51 23.26 1.69
C ASN A 36 2.41 24.39 2.23
N ALA A 37 2.06 24.95 3.40
CA ALA A 37 2.77 26.08 3.99
C ALA A 37 3.89 25.64 4.96
N VAL A 38 4.13 24.34 5.11
CA VAL A 38 5.15 23.77 6.00
C VAL A 38 6.13 22.89 5.23
N THR A 39 7.26 22.58 5.85
CA THR A 39 8.27 21.68 5.26
C THR A 39 7.70 20.27 5.02
N ARG A 40 8.15 19.60 3.95
CA ARG A 40 7.72 18.23 3.58
C ARG A 40 7.75 17.25 4.75
N ASN A 41 8.78 17.28 5.58
CA ASN A 41 8.93 16.37 6.73
C ASN A 41 7.83 16.57 7.79
N VAL A 42 7.37 17.80 7.98
CA VAL A 42 6.30 18.13 8.94
C VAL A 42 4.95 17.69 8.37
N ALA A 43 4.71 17.98 7.09
CA ALA A 43 3.53 17.51 6.37
C ALA A 43 3.41 15.97 6.40
N GLU A 44 4.50 15.24 6.11
CA GLU A 44 4.53 13.78 6.13
C GLU A 44 4.24 13.21 7.53
N LYS A 45 4.84 13.77 8.59
CA LYS A 45 4.51 13.37 9.97
C LYS A 45 3.05 13.63 10.31
N GLY A 46 2.50 14.77 9.87
CA GLY A 46 1.09 15.10 10.10
C GLY A 46 0.14 14.15 9.40
N ILE A 47 0.39 13.88 8.12
CA ILE A 47 -0.38 12.93 7.32
C ILE A 47 -0.34 11.53 7.95
N ASN A 48 0.85 11.01 8.26
CA ASN A 48 0.99 9.68 8.87
C ASN A 48 0.24 9.57 10.20
N THR A 49 0.36 10.60 11.07
CA THR A 49 -0.35 10.61 12.36
C THR A 49 -1.86 10.51 12.18
N VAL A 50 -2.42 11.24 11.20
CA VAL A 50 -3.86 11.20 10.94
C VAL A 50 -4.26 9.86 10.32
N LEU A 51 -3.49 9.35 9.35
CA LEU A 51 -3.77 8.06 8.73
C LEU A 51 -3.71 6.91 9.74
N ASP A 52 -2.81 6.94 10.72
CA ASP A 52 -2.70 5.91 11.77
C ASP A 52 -3.89 5.99 12.77
N VAL A 53 -4.42 7.19 13.02
CA VAL A 53 -5.65 7.38 13.82
C VAL A 53 -6.87 6.88 13.05
N LEU A 54 -6.94 7.19 11.76
CA LEU A 54 -8.01 6.73 10.88
C LEU A 54 -7.97 5.21 10.71
N SER A 55 -6.78 4.59 10.59
CA SER A 55 -6.66 3.13 10.50
C SER A 55 -7.10 2.40 11.77
N SER A 56 -7.16 3.11 12.90
CA SER A 56 -7.71 2.59 14.16
C SER A 56 -9.24 2.72 14.25
N THR A 57 -9.87 3.42 13.29
CA THR A 57 -11.33 3.62 13.25
C THR A 57 -11.98 2.50 12.43
N SER A 58 -13.14 2.02 12.87
CA SER A 58 -13.88 0.93 12.20
C SER A 58 -14.56 1.35 10.88
N GLU A 59 -14.53 2.65 10.54
CA GLU A 59 -15.23 3.19 9.38
C GLU A 59 -14.38 3.20 8.11
N LEU A 60 -14.52 2.12 7.35
CA LEU A 60 -13.77 1.88 6.13
C LEU A 60 -14.04 2.90 5.01
N LYS A 61 -15.28 3.42 4.92
CA LYS A 61 -15.65 4.43 3.90
C LYS A 61 -14.94 5.76 4.11
N LEU A 62 -14.88 6.22 5.35
CA LEU A 62 -14.16 7.45 5.71
C LEU A 62 -12.67 7.28 5.43
N MET A 63 -12.11 6.12 5.78
CA MET A 63 -10.69 5.83 5.57
C MET A 63 -10.32 5.88 4.08
N GLU A 64 -11.13 5.27 3.22
CA GLU A 64 -10.97 5.31 1.77
C GLU A 64 -11.00 6.75 1.23
N GLN A 65 -11.99 7.55 1.62
CA GLN A 65 -12.09 8.96 1.23
C GLN A 65 -10.86 9.78 1.67
N CYS A 66 -10.40 9.59 2.91
CA CYS A 66 -9.21 10.26 3.40
C CYS A 66 -7.98 9.87 2.57
N TYR A 67 -7.77 8.58 2.30
CA TYR A 67 -6.66 8.11 1.46
C TYR A 67 -6.71 8.71 0.06
N GLU A 68 -7.87 8.77 -0.60
CA GLU A 68 -8.00 9.38 -1.93
C GLU A 68 -7.64 10.88 -1.92
N ILE A 69 -8.08 11.62 -0.90
CA ILE A 69 -7.73 13.04 -0.75
C ILE A 69 -6.23 13.19 -0.50
N THR A 70 -5.63 12.33 0.34
CA THR A 70 -4.19 12.32 0.58
C THR A 70 -3.43 12.05 -0.72
N LEU A 71 -3.84 11.07 -1.53
CA LEU A 71 -3.14 10.71 -2.77
C LEU A 71 -3.15 11.87 -3.77
N LYS A 72 -4.30 12.52 -3.97
CA LYS A 72 -4.41 13.72 -4.83
C LYS A 72 -3.51 14.86 -4.34
N TYR A 73 -3.37 15.01 -3.03
CA TYR A 73 -2.46 15.98 -2.45
C TYR A 73 -0.98 15.62 -2.69
N LEU A 74 -0.61 14.36 -2.50
CA LEU A 74 0.76 13.88 -2.65
C LEU A 74 1.25 13.92 -4.10
N GLU A 75 0.36 13.69 -5.06
CA GLU A 75 0.63 13.86 -6.49
C GLU A 75 1.00 15.32 -6.80
N LYS A 76 0.23 16.29 -6.29
CA LYS A 76 0.53 17.72 -6.47
C LYS A 76 1.86 18.13 -5.84
N MET A 77 2.23 17.52 -4.71
CA MET A 77 3.48 17.83 -4.00
C MET A 77 4.70 17.08 -4.54
N ASN A 78 4.52 16.22 -5.56
CA ASN A 78 5.54 15.35 -6.13
C ASN A 78 6.29 14.51 -5.07
N ASN A 79 5.57 14.03 -4.04
CA ASN A 79 6.16 13.22 -2.98
C ASN A 79 5.98 11.72 -3.30
N GLU A 80 6.78 11.22 -4.24
CA GLU A 80 6.71 9.85 -4.74
C GLU A 80 6.83 8.80 -3.62
N ARG A 81 7.71 9.02 -2.63
CA ARG A 81 7.96 8.06 -1.55
C ARG A 81 6.72 7.86 -0.67
N LEU A 82 6.10 8.96 -0.22
CA LEU A 82 4.91 8.90 0.62
C LEU A 82 3.69 8.46 -0.20
N TRP A 83 3.60 8.89 -1.47
CA TRP A 83 2.55 8.45 -2.40
C TRP A 83 2.58 6.92 -2.57
N PHE A 84 3.76 6.33 -2.77
CA PHE A 84 3.93 4.88 -2.89
C PHE A 84 3.43 4.15 -1.64
N LYS A 85 3.92 4.56 -0.46
CA LYS A 85 3.51 3.96 0.82
C LYS A 85 2.01 4.07 1.08
N THR A 86 1.42 5.22 0.74
CA THR A 86 -0.01 5.48 0.92
C THR A 86 -0.85 4.60 0.00
N ASN A 87 -0.45 4.45 -1.26
CA ASN A 87 -1.06 3.51 -2.20
C ASN A 87 -0.94 2.06 -1.76
N THR A 88 0.22 1.63 -1.25
CA THR A 88 0.38 0.26 -0.71
C THR A 88 -0.56 0.01 0.47
N LYS A 89 -0.72 0.98 1.39
CA LYS A 89 -1.67 0.86 2.51
C LYS A 89 -3.12 0.77 2.01
N LEU A 90 -3.51 1.65 1.08
CA LEU A 90 -4.86 1.64 0.50
C LEU A 90 -5.14 0.33 -0.25
N ALA A 91 -4.19 -0.18 -1.03
CA ALA A 91 -4.33 -1.44 -1.75
C ALA A 91 -4.57 -2.63 -0.81
N LYS A 92 -3.86 -2.69 0.33
CA LYS A 92 -4.08 -3.74 1.35
C LYS A 92 -5.49 -3.67 1.95
N LEU A 93 -5.96 -2.47 2.29
CA LEU A 93 -7.32 -2.27 2.80
C LEU A 93 -8.38 -2.70 1.78
N LEU A 94 -8.16 -2.40 0.50
CA LEU A 94 -9.08 -2.78 -0.58
C LEU A 94 -9.03 -4.30 -0.87
N LEU A 95 -7.87 -4.94 -0.71
CA LEU A 95 -7.74 -6.40 -0.76
C LEU A 95 -8.56 -7.06 0.36
N ASP A 96 -8.48 -6.55 1.59
CA ASP A 96 -9.27 -7.06 2.73
C ASP A 96 -10.78 -6.92 2.49
N ARG A 97 -11.20 -5.90 1.73
CA ARG A 97 -12.59 -5.68 1.29
C ARG A 97 -13.00 -6.46 0.04
N LYS A 98 -12.08 -7.21 -0.57
CA LYS A 98 -12.27 -7.91 -1.85
C LYS A 98 -12.67 -6.97 -3.01
N GLU A 99 -12.26 -5.71 -2.97
CA GLU A 99 -12.48 -4.73 -4.05
C GLU A 99 -11.39 -4.81 -5.12
N LEU A 100 -11.27 -5.98 -5.74
CA LEU A 100 -10.16 -6.38 -6.61
C LEU A 100 -9.97 -5.44 -7.82
N ASN A 101 -11.06 -4.85 -8.33
CA ASN A 101 -11.03 -3.90 -9.44
C ASN A 101 -10.26 -2.62 -9.11
N LYS A 102 -10.43 -2.08 -7.89
CA LYS A 102 -9.73 -0.88 -7.44
C LYS A 102 -8.26 -1.19 -7.14
N VAL A 103 -7.98 -2.34 -6.53
CA VAL A 103 -6.60 -2.81 -6.31
C VAL A 103 -5.85 -2.91 -7.62
N SER A 104 -6.46 -3.47 -8.67
CA SER A 104 -5.83 -3.57 -10.00
C SER A 104 -5.44 -2.21 -10.57
N LYS A 105 -6.27 -1.17 -10.37
CA LYS A 105 -5.95 0.20 -10.79
C LYS A 105 -4.75 0.77 -10.02
N ILE A 106 -4.72 0.59 -8.70
CA ILE A 106 -3.62 1.07 -7.85
C ILE A 106 -2.31 0.36 -8.22
N VAL A 107 -2.34 -0.97 -8.38
CA VAL A 107 -1.16 -1.76 -8.80
C VAL A 107 -0.60 -1.27 -10.14
N LYS A 108 -1.46 -0.97 -11.11
CA LYS A 108 -1.03 -0.40 -12.40
C LYS A 108 -0.33 0.94 -12.23
N ALA A 109 -0.89 1.83 -11.40
CA ALA A 109 -0.29 3.12 -11.09
C ALA A 109 1.07 2.97 -10.37
N LEU A 110 1.17 2.05 -9.41
CA LEU A 110 2.41 1.72 -8.71
C LEU A 110 3.48 1.19 -9.67
N ARG A 111 3.11 0.28 -10.59
CA ARG A 111 4.02 -0.22 -11.63
C ARG A 111 4.52 0.92 -12.52
N SER A 112 3.64 1.79 -13.00
CA SER A 112 4.07 2.92 -13.84
C SER A 112 5.02 3.87 -13.12
N ALA A 113 4.85 4.08 -11.81
CA ALA A 113 5.75 4.92 -11.02
C ALA A 113 7.12 4.27 -10.71
N CYS A 114 7.20 2.94 -10.77
CA CYS A 114 8.43 2.18 -10.52
C CYS A 114 9.20 1.81 -11.79
N LYS A 115 8.64 2.02 -12.98
CA LYS A 115 9.34 1.88 -14.26
C LYS A 115 10.31 3.03 -14.49
N ASP A 116 11.43 2.74 -15.14
CA ASP A 116 12.41 3.76 -15.54
C ASP A 116 11.90 4.56 -16.75
N SER A 117 12.63 5.61 -17.12
CA SER A 117 12.45 6.46 -18.31
C SER A 117 12.28 5.69 -19.63
N GLN A 118 12.77 4.45 -19.70
CA GLN A 118 12.64 3.54 -20.85
C GLN A 118 11.50 2.52 -20.71
N GLY A 119 10.68 2.60 -19.65
CA GLY A 119 9.57 1.68 -19.40
C GLY A 119 9.98 0.29 -18.88
N ILE A 120 11.28 0.10 -18.60
CA ILE A 120 11.89 -1.12 -18.07
C ILE A 120 11.78 -1.12 -16.54
N ASP A 121 11.58 -2.31 -15.96
CA ASP A 121 11.45 -2.50 -14.52
C ASP A 121 12.83 -2.28 -13.84
N ASP A 122 12.97 -1.17 -13.10
CA ASP A 122 14.20 -0.82 -12.38
C ASP A 122 14.36 -1.65 -11.09
N HIS A 123 14.66 -2.94 -11.26
CA HIS A 123 14.89 -3.85 -10.14
C HIS A 123 16.18 -3.54 -9.36
N GLN A 124 17.13 -2.80 -9.94
CA GLN A 124 18.38 -2.44 -9.27
C GLN A 124 18.20 -1.32 -8.24
N ARG A 125 17.45 -0.25 -8.56
CA ARG A 125 17.26 0.88 -7.64
C ARG A 125 15.96 0.78 -6.83
N LYS A 126 14.91 0.19 -7.40
CA LYS A 126 13.57 0.11 -6.80
C LYS A 126 13.17 -1.32 -6.41
N GLY A 127 14.14 -2.22 -6.22
CA GLY A 127 13.90 -3.64 -5.89
C GLY A 127 12.92 -3.88 -4.74
N THR A 128 13.05 -3.15 -3.61
CA THR A 128 12.13 -3.27 -2.47
C THR A 128 10.70 -2.83 -2.81
N GLN A 129 10.53 -1.78 -3.62
CA GLN A 129 9.21 -1.31 -4.07
C GLN A 129 8.56 -2.33 -5.01
N TRP A 130 9.35 -2.90 -5.93
CA TRP A 130 8.89 -3.97 -6.81
C TRP A 130 8.41 -5.20 -6.04
N MET A 131 9.09 -5.58 -4.96
CA MET A 131 8.65 -6.69 -4.11
C MET A 131 7.32 -6.39 -3.39
N GLU A 132 7.09 -5.15 -2.96
CA GLU A 132 5.79 -4.74 -2.41
C GLU A 132 4.67 -4.82 -3.46
N ILE A 133 4.95 -4.41 -4.70
CA ILE A 133 4.01 -4.53 -5.83
C ILE A 133 3.70 -6.01 -6.11
N TYR A 134 4.73 -6.86 -6.16
CA TYR A 134 4.56 -8.30 -6.39
C TYR A 134 3.76 -8.97 -5.28
N ALA A 135 3.93 -8.57 -4.03
CA ALA A 135 3.07 -9.08 -2.95
C ALA A 135 1.59 -8.73 -3.17
N LEU A 136 1.29 -7.47 -3.52
CA LEU A 136 -0.09 -7.04 -3.82
C LEU A 136 -0.67 -7.78 -5.04
N GLU A 137 0.12 -7.96 -6.09
CA GLU A 137 -0.28 -8.69 -7.29
C GLU A 137 -0.53 -10.16 -7.03
N THR A 138 0.36 -10.81 -6.26
CA THR A 138 0.22 -12.23 -5.93
C THR A 138 -1.04 -12.46 -5.11
N GLN A 139 -1.33 -11.58 -4.13
CA GLN A 139 -2.58 -11.61 -3.37
C GLN A 139 -3.81 -11.39 -4.28
N LEU A 140 -3.77 -10.38 -5.15
CA LEU A 140 -4.84 -10.09 -6.11
C LEU A 140 -5.11 -11.28 -7.05
N TYR A 141 -4.06 -11.90 -7.60
CA TYR A 141 -4.19 -13.05 -8.49
C TYR A 141 -4.60 -14.33 -7.77
N SER A 142 -4.23 -14.48 -6.50
CA SER A 142 -4.68 -15.58 -5.65
C SER A 142 -6.20 -15.51 -5.41
N GLU A 143 -6.71 -14.31 -5.08
CA GLU A 143 -8.16 -14.08 -4.88
C GLU A 143 -8.97 -14.20 -6.18
N THR A 144 -8.43 -13.72 -7.32
CA THR A 144 -9.08 -13.90 -8.63
C THR A 144 -8.88 -15.29 -9.24
N LYS A 145 -8.16 -16.20 -8.56
CA LYS A 145 -7.79 -17.54 -9.04
C LYS A 145 -7.08 -17.54 -10.40
N ASN A 146 -6.37 -16.46 -10.73
CA ASN A 146 -5.61 -16.34 -11.97
C ASN A 146 -4.21 -16.93 -11.81
N TYR A 147 -4.11 -18.26 -11.78
CA TYR A 147 -2.85 -18.96 -11.54
C TYR A 147 -1.79 -18.77 -12.63
N LYS A 148 -2.20 -18.45 -13.87
CA LYS A 148 -1.26 -18.17 -14.98
C LYS A 148 -0.47 -16.89 -14.70
N LYS A 149 -1.16 -15.81 -14.35
CA LYS A 149 -0.51 -14.53 -14.01
C LYS A 149 0.22 -14.60 -12.66
N LEU A 150 -0.33 -15.33 -11.69
CA LEU A 150 0.33 -15.55 -10.41
C LEU A 150 1.69 -16.20 -10.60
N LYS A 151 1.78 -17.23 -11.45
CA LYS A 151 3.05 -17.90 -11.76
C LYS A 151 4.07 -16.93 -12.36
N GLN A 152 3.66 -16.11 -13.32
CA GLN A 152 4.55 -15.11 -13.94
C GLN A 152 5.11 -14.13 -12.91
N VAL A 153 4.25 -13.53 -12.08
CA VAL A 153 4.66 -12.58 -11.04
C VAL A 153 5.57 -13.25 -10.01
N TYR A 154 5.26 -14.49 -9.64
CA TYR A 154 6.07 -15.26 -8.70
C TYR A 154 7.45 -15.59 -9.26
N ASP A 155 7.54 -16.02 -10.52
CA ASP A 155 8.81 -16.28 -11.21
C ASP A 155 9.63 -14.98 -11.34
N ASP A 156 8.98 -13.85 -11.60
CA ASP A 156 9.63 -12.54 -11.67
C ASP A 156 10.13 -12.07 -10.29
N PHE A 157 9.39 -12.35 -9.22
CA PHE A 157 9.84 -12.09 -7.85
C PHE A 157 11.12 -12.88 -7.52
N LEU A 158 11.21 -14.15 -7.92
CA LEU A 158 12.40 -14.98 -7.67
C LEU A 158 13.64 -14.50 -8.43
N LYS A 159 13.49 -13.76 -9.54
CA LYS A 159 14.61 -13.18 -10.29
C LYS A 159 15.21 -11.97 -9.57
N ILE A 160 14.49 -11.30 -8.67
CA ILE A 160 15.00 -10.14 -7.96
C ILE A 160 15.97 -10.61 -6.86
N LYS A 161 17.27 -10.57 -7.16
CA LYS A 161 18.37 -10.84 -6.22
C LYS A 161 19.01 -9.56 -5.66
N SER A 162 18.63 -8.40 -6.18
CA SER A 162 19.26 -7.10 -5.92
C SER A 162 18.84 -6.45 -4.59
N ALA A 163 17.77 -6.92 -3.95
CA ALA A 163 17.25 -6.33 -2.72
C ALA A 163 16.91 -7.40 -1.69
N ILE A 164 16.97 -7.02 -0.41
CA ILE A 164 16.56 -7.89 0.69
C ILE A 164 15.10 -7.53 1.03
N PRO A 165 14.12 -8.39 0.69
CA PRO A 165 12.73 -8.16 1.07
C PRO A 165 12.55 -8.23 2.58
N HIS A 166 11.58 -7.49 3.09
CA HIS A 166 11.11 -7.68 4.46
C HIS A 166 10.52 -9.10 4.61
N PRO A 167 10.82 -9.87 5.67
CA PRO A 167 10.37 -11.27 5.83
C PRO A 167 8.87 -11.45 5.59
N ARG A 168 8.04 -10.54 6.11
CA ARG A 168 6.58 -10.50 5.87
C ARG A 168 6.17 -10.48 4.38
N ILE A 169 6.91 -9.77 3.51
CA ILE A 169 6.62 -9.71 2.07
C ILE A 169 6.94 -11.06 1.43
N VAL A 170 8.09 -11.65 1.78
CA VAL A 170 8.49 -12.99 1.32
C VAL A 170 7.43 -14.01 1.74
N GLY A 171 7.02 -13.99 3.01
CA GLY A 171 6.00 -14.88 3.55
C GLY A 171 4.70 -14.84 2.75
N ILE A 172 4.16 -13.65 2.47
CA ILE A 172 2.94 -13.48 1.68
C ILE A 172 3.08 -14.07 0.26
N ILE A 173 4.19 -13.78 -0.42
CA ILE A 173 4.42 -14.25 -1.80
C ILE A 173 4.63 -15.77 -1.81
N ARG A 174 5.40 -16.31 -0.88
CA ARG A 174 5.66 -17.74 -0.73
C ARG A 174 4.41 -18.52 -0.35
N GLU A 175 3.58 -17.99 0.56
CA GLU A 175 2.28 -18.59 0.90
C GLU A 175 1.37 -18.68 -0.33
N CYS A 176 1.25 -17.60 -1.09
CA CYS A 176 0.43 -17.58 -2.31
C CYS A 176 1.03 -18.47 -3.40
N GLY A 177 2.35 -18.52 -3.54
CA GLY A 177 3.06 -19.44 -4.42
C GLY A 177 2.80 -20.90 -4.04
N GLY A 178 2.85 -21.23 -2.75
CA GLY A 178 2.53 -22.57 -2.23
C GLY A 178 1.10 -22.99 -2.57
N LYS A 179 0.11 -22.11 -2.34
CA LYS A 179 -1.29 -22.33 -2.72
C LYS A 179 -1.44 -22.59 -4.23
N MET A 180 -0.70 -21.85 -5.06
CA MET A 180 -0.68 -22.08 -6.51
C MET A 180 -0.08 -23.45 -6.87
N HIS A 181 1.10 -23.81 -6.35
CA HIS A 181 1.75 -25.10 -6.64
C HIS A 181 0.89 -26.29 -6.21
N MET A 182 0.20 -26.18 -5.07
CA MET A 182 -0.75 -27.17 -4.60
C MET A 182 -1.89 -27.40 -5.61
N LYS A 183 -2.41 -26.33 -6.23
CA LYS A 183 -3.44 -26.44 -7.27
C LYS A 183 -2.93 -27.01 -8.59
N MET A 184 -1.62 -26.91 -8.86
CA MET A 184 -0.98 -27.51 -10.03
C MET A 184 -0.54 -28.97 -9.81
N GLY A 185 -0.82 -29.57 -8.65
CA GLY A 185 -0.40 -30.93 -8.30
C GLY A 185 1.09 -31.05 -7.93
N LYS A 186 1.78 -29.92 -7.75
CA LYS A 186 3.21 -29.88 -7.40
C LYS A 186 3.41 -29.77 -5.89
N TYR A 187 3.16 -30.86 -5.19
CA TYR A 187 3.12 -30.86 -3.72
C TYR A 187 4.48 -30.62 -3.05
N GLU A 188 5.59 -31.09 -3.64
CA GLU A 188 6.93 -30.83 -3.10
C GLU A 188 7.32 -29.35 -3.17
N GLU A 189 7.08 -28.70 -4.31
CA GLU A 189 7.31 -27.26 -4.48
C GLU A 189 6.38 -26.46 -3.56
N ALA A 190 5.13 -26.91 -3.36
CA ALA A 190 4.21 -26.29 -2.42
C ALA A 190 4.70 -26.40 -0.96
N HIS A 191 5.18 -27.57 -0.54
CA HIS A 191 5.72 -27.80 0.80
C HIS A 191 6.92 -26.90 1.08
N LYS A 192 7.89 -26.83 0.16
CA LYS A 192 9.06 -25.93 0.28
C LYS A 192 8.62 -24.47 0.45
N ASN A 193 7.66 -24.03 -0.36
CA ASN A 193 7.14 -22.67 -0.29
C ASN A 193 6.43 -22.36 1.02
N PHE A 194 5.59 -23.26 1.54
CA PHE A 194 4.95 -23.07 2.83
C PHE A 194 5.96 -23.07 3.98
N PHE A 195 6.98 -23.93 3.92
CA PHE A 195 8.06 -23.95 4.90
C PHE A 195 8.85 -22.65 4.91
N GLU A 196 9.22 -22.14 3.73
CA GLU A 196 9.89 -20.84 3.61
C GLU A 196 9.00 -19.66 4.02
N ALA A 197 7.68 -19.77 3.85
CA ALA A 197 6.74 -18.73 4.29
C ALA A 197 6.58 -18.67 5.82
N PHE A 198 6.77 -19.81 6.50
CA PHE A 198 6.64 -19.94 7.95
C PHE A 198 7.89 -19.45 8.71
N LYS A 199 9.06 -19.55 8.09
CA LYS A 199 10.35 -19.14 8.64
C LYS A 199 10.49 -17.61 8.74
#